data_AF-A0AAJ2R0T7-F1
#
_entry.id   AF-A0AAJ2R0T7-F1
#
_cell.length_a   1.000
_cell.length_b   1.000
_cell.length_c   1.000
_cell.angle_alpha   90.00
_cell.angle_beta   90.00
_cell.angle_gamma   90.00
#
_symmetry.space_group_name_H-M   'P 1'
#
loop_
_entity.id
_entity.type
_entity.pdbx_description
1 polymer ?
#
loop_
_entity_poly.entity_id
_entity_poly.type
_entity_poly.pdbx_seq_one_letter_code
_entity_poly.pdbx_strand_id
1 'polypeptide(L)' 'MATPSEKVCTTCGEPWPADVGFFRPLVKSPDGLADQCNACVCDKYRRYRIRNLSRPRATDVLASIWMRPAAPASTA' A
#
# COMPACT_ATOMS: atom_id res chain seq x y z
N MET A 1 -24.15 10.94 27.41
CA MET A 1 -23.86 10.00 26.30
C MET A 1 -22.95 10.74 25.34
N ALA A 2 -21.68 10.35 25.23
CA ALA A 2 -20.77 10.99 24.29
C ALA A 2 -21.14 10.50 22.88
N THR A 3 -21.70 11.37 22.05
CA THR A 3 -21.87 11.09 20.62
C THR A 3 -20.50 10.82 20.02
N PRO A 4 -20.27 9.70 19.32
CA PRO A 4 -18.99 9.51 18.64
C PRO A 4 -18.79 10.68 17.69
N SER A 5 -17.64 11.36 17.80
CA SER A 5 -17.27 12.38 16.84
C SER A 5 -17.28 11.76 15.45
N GLU A 6 -17.91 12.38 14.47
CA GLU A 6 -17.90 11.89 13.09
C GLU A 6 -16.65 12.39 12.39
N LYS A 7 -15.98 11.52 11.63
CA LYS A 7 -14.78 11.83 10.88
C LYS A 7 -14.99 11.48 9.41
N VAL A 8 -14.60 12.39 8.53
CA VAL A 8 -14.68 12.21 7.08
C VAL A 8 -13.41 11.56 6.56
N CYS A 9 -13.56 10.49 5.78
CA CYS A 9 -12.42 9.86 5.10
C CYS A 9 -11.91 10.75 3.97
N THR A 10 -10.60 11.02 3.94
CA THR A 10 -9.97 11.86 2.89
C THR A 10 -9.96 11.21 1.50
N THR A 11 -10.21 9.90 1.40
CA THR A 11 -10.16 9.16 0.13
C THR A 11 -11.54 8.94 -0.48
N CYS A 12 -12.52 8.48 0.30
CA CYS A 12 -13.88 8.25 -0.20
C CYS A 12 -14.84 9.42 0.06
N GLY A 13 -14.49 10.36 0.95
CA GLY A 13 -15.35 11.51 1.29
C GLY A 13 -16.53 11.17 2.19
N GLU A 14 -16.73 9.91 2.55
CA GLU A 14 -17.83 9.48 3.40
C GLU A 14 -17.57 9.80 4.88
N PRO A 15 -18.57 10.32 5.61
CA PRO A 15 -18.52 10.48 7.06
C PRO A 15 -18.70 9.13 7.74
N TRP A 16 -17.77 8.78 8.63
CA TRP A 16 -17.84 7.58 9.46
C TRP A 16 -17.65 7.96 10.93
N PRO A 17 -18.13 7.14 11.88
CA PRO A 17 -17.80 7.35 13.29
C PRO A 17 -16.28 7.38 13.47
N ALA A 18 -15.76 8.33 14.25
CA ALA A 18 -14.35 8.41 14.66
C ALA A 18 -14.03 7.32 15.70
N ASP A 19 -14.29 6.09 15.31
CA ASP A 19 -14.10 4.89 16.10
C ASP A 19 -12.98 4.04 15.47
N VAL A 20 -12.28 3.28 16.32
CA VAL A 20 -11.19 2.39 15.90
C VAL A 20 -11.65 1.25 14.98
N GLY A 21 -12.96 0.96 14.94
CA GLY A 21 -13.56 0.04 13.98
C GLY A 21 -13.57 0.56 12.53
N PHE A 22 -13.64 1.88 12.33
CA PHE A 22 -13.68 2.50 11.00
C PHE A 22 -12.36 3.14 10.58
N PHE A 23 -11.60 3.69 11.54
CA PHE A 23 -10.31 4.33 11.31
C PHE A 23 -9.22 3.64 12.13
N ARG A 24 -8.03 3.47 11.54
CA ARG A 24 -6.90 2.90 12.27
C ARG A 24 -6.37 3.88 13.30
N PRO A 25 -5.91 3.43 14.49
CA PRO A 25 -5.20 4.29 15.41
C PRO A 25 -3.90 4.79 14.77
N LEU A 26 -3.70 6.11 14.81
CA LEU A 26 -2.52 6.78 14.29
C LEU A 26 -2.06 7.85 15.28
N VAL A 27 -1.04 7.50 16.07
CA VAL A 27 -0.48 8.34 17.15
C VAL A 27 0.06 9.68 16.64
N LYS A 28 0.42 9.75 15.34
CA LYS A 28 0.94 10.97 14.70
C LYS A 28 -0.17 11.97 14.37
N SER A 29 -1.43 11.56 14.34
CA SER A 29 -2.55 12.43 14.07
C SER A 29 -2.99 13.15 15.35
N PRO A 30 -3.46 14.40 15.26
CA PRO A 30 -3.99 15.12 16.43
C PRO A 30 -5.14 14.38 17.12
N ASP A 31 -5.99 13.68 16.35
CA ASP A 31 -7.12 12.90 16.87
C ASP A 31 -6.75 11.48 17.31
N GLY A 32 -5.49 11.07 17.13
CA GLY A 32 -5.06 9.69 17.36
C GLY A 32 -5.62 8.67 16.36
N LEU A 33 -6.29 9.12 15.28
CA LEU A 33 -6.90 8.29 14.24
C LEU A 33 -6.38 8.65 12.84
N ALA A 34 -6.33 7.67 11.95
CA ALA A 34 -5.97 7.85 10.56
C ALA A 34 -6.97 8.77 9.83
N ASP A 35 -6.50 9.44 8.79
CA ASP A 35 -7.27 10.26 7.85
C ASP A 35 -8.12 9.41 6.89
N GLN A 36 -7.69 8.18 6.64
CA GLN A 36 -8.33 7.22 5.74
C GLN A 36 -9.08 6.14 6.51
N CYS A 37 -10.28 5.78 6.01
CA CYS A 37 -11.03 4.67 6.55
C CYS A 37 -10.37 3.32 6.22
N ASN A 38 -10.68 2.31 7.02
CA ASN A 38 -10.14 0.96 6.89
C ASN A 38 -10.35 0.36 5.49
N ALA A 39 -11.51 0.59 4.87
CA ALA A 39 -11.80 0.10 3.52
C ALA A 39 -10.85 0.69 2.47
N CYS A 40 -10.65 2.02 2.47
CA CYS A 40 -9.74 2.71 1.57
C CYS A 40 -8.29 2.27 1.77
N VAL A 41 -7.88 2.08 3.03
CA VAL A 41 -6.54 1.59 3.37
C VAL A 41 -6.34 0.17 2.84
N CYS A 42 -7.30 -0.73 3.05
CA CYS A 42 -7.26 -2.10 2.54
C CYS A 42 -7.17 -2.14 1.01
N ASP A 43 -7.98 -1.36 0.30
CA ASP A 43 -7.95 -1.28 -1.15
C ASP A 43 -6.61 -0.71 -1.66
N LYS A 44 -6.08 0.33 -1.02
CA LYS A 44 -4.76 0.89 -1.30
C LYS A 44 -3.66 -0.16 -1.18
N TYR A 45 -3.64 -0.94 -0.09
CA TYR A 45 -2.67 -2.02 0.10
C TYR A 45 -2.85 -3.14 -0.92
N ARG A 46 -4.09 -3.48 -1.28
CA ARG A 46 -4.36 -4.47 -2.34
C ARG A 46 -3.79 -4.02 -3.68
N ARG A 47 -4.07 -2.79 -4.11
CA ARG A 47 -3.51 -2.21 -5.35
C ARG A 47 -1.99 -2.14 -5.32
N TYR A 48 -1.40 -1.74 -4.18
CA TYR A 48 0.05 -1.72 -4.00
C TYR A 48 0.66 -3.11 -4.15
N ARG A 49 0.07 -4.15 -3.54
CA ARG A 49 0.56 -5.53 -3.67
C ARG A 49 0.50 -6.02 -5.11
N ILE A 50 -0.62 -5.79 -5.82
CA ILE A 50 -0.76 -6.20 -7.23
C ILE A 50 0.31 -5.52 -8.09
N ARG A 51 0.47 -4.19 -7.96
CA ARG A 51 1.48 -3.43 -8.72
C ARG A 51 2.90 -3.87 -8.39
N ASN A 52 3.19 -4.18 -7.13
CA ASN A 52 4.53 -4.60 -6.71
C ASN A 52 4.84 -6.05 -7.12
N LEU A 53 3.84 -6.91 -7.30
CA LEU A 53 4.04 -8.28 -7.79
C LEU A 53 4.61 -8.30 -9.21
N SER A 54 4.19 -7.34 -10.05
CA SER A 54 4.69 -7.17 -11.41
C SER A 54 6.10 -6.58 -11.46
N ARG A 55 6.63 -6.06 -10.35
CA ARG A 55 7.97 -5.48 -10.31
C ARG A 55 8.96 -6.61 -9.98
N PRO A 56 9.89 -6.96 -10.88
CA PRO A 56 10.90 -7.95 -10.57
C PRO A 56 11.66 -7.49 -9.32
N ARG A 57 11.89 -8.41 -8.38
CA ARG A 57 12.70 -8.07 -7.22
C ARG A 57 14.10 -7.77 -7.73
N ALA A 58 14.83 -6.89 -7.04
CA ALA A 58 16.22 -6.59 -7.42
C ALA A 58 17.08 -7.86 -7.50
N THR A 59 16.75 -8.89 -6.72
CA THR A 59 17.36 -10.21 -6.75
C THR A 59 17.11 -10.96 -8.08
N ASP A 60 15.91 -10.87 -8.65
CA ASP A 60 15.56 -11.51 -9.92
C ASP A 60 16.33 -10.87 -11.09
N VAL A 61 16.49 -9.55 -11.04
CA VAL A 61 17.30 -8.80 -12.01
C VAL A 61 18.77 -9.19 -11.91
N LEU A 62 19.31 -9.27 -10.68
CA LEU A 62 20.70 -9.68 -10.47
C LEU A 62 20.93 -11.11 -10.97
N ALA A 63 20.05 -12.06 -10.64
CA ALA A 63 20.15 -13.44 -11.12
C ALA A 63 20.12 -13.52 -12.66
N SER A 64 19.28 -12.72 -13.31
CA SER A 64 19.21 -12.64 -14.79
C SER A 64 20.52 -12.16 -15.40
N ILE A 65 21.22 -11.22 -14.76
CA ILE A 65 22.52 -10.72 -15.23
C ILE A 65 23.59 -11.81 -15.13
N TRP A 66 23.60 -12.55 -14.02
CA TRP A 66 24.61 -13.59 -13.76
C TRP A 66 24.39 -14.86 -14.58
N MET A 67 23.13 -15.18 -14.91
CA MET A 67 22.77 -16.34 -15.73
C MET A 67 22.73 -16.07 -17.24
N ARG A 68 23.13 -14.87 -17.71
CA ARG A 68 23.25 -14.61 -19.15
C ARG A 68 24.37 -15.48 -19.74
N PRO A 69 24.07 -16.43 -20.62
CA PRO A 69 25.12 -17.18 -21.31
C PRO A 69 25.95 -16.20 -22.15
N ALA A 70 27.28 -16.38 -22.13
CA ALA A 70 28.17 -15.66 -23.03
C ALA A 70 27.70 -15.91 -24.47
N ALA A 71 27.37 -14.84 -25.18
CA ALA A 71 26.93 -14.95 -26.57
C ALA A 71 27.98 -15.76 -27.35
N PRO A 72 27.58 -16.74 -28.19
CA PRO A 72 28.55 -17.43 -29.02
C PRO A 72 29.20 -16.38 -29.91
N ALA A 73 30.53 -16.28 -29.84
CA ALA A 73 31.29 -15.40 -30.70
C ALA A 73 30.98 -15.80 -32.15
N SER A 74 30.22 -14.95 -32.85
CA SER A 74 30.00 -15.09 -34.28
C SER A 74 31.37 -15.19 -34.94
N THR A 75 31.72 -16.40 -35.34
CA THR A 75 32.95 -16.66 -36.10
C THR A 75 32.62 -16.34 -37.55
N ALA A 76 33.53 -15.58 -38.17
CA ALA A 76 33.40 -14.87 -39.44
C ALA A 76 32.95 -15.72 -40.64
#